data_AF-A0A8T4UX96-F1
#
_entry.id   AF-A0A8T4UX96-F1
#
_cell.length_a   1.000
_cell.length_b   1.000
_cell.length_c   1.000
_cell.angle_alpha   90.00
_cell.angle_beta   90.00
_cell.angle_gamma   90.00
#
_symmetry.space_group_name_H-M   'P 1'
#
loop_
_entity.id
_entity.type
_entity.pdbx_description
1 polymer ?
#
loop_
_entity_poly.entity_id
_entity_poly.type
_entity_poly.pdbx_seq_one_letter_code
_entity_poly.pdbx_strand_id
1 'polypeptide(L)'
;MPACPTPICPTLTCPQLNCDADGTLLQGESNSYTIGGTTYAVTVTNILYQSYAGGVYSADFIINGVTYTVLEDETVTLSDGTTLTVTSILFQDYAGGVKRVSFCMKKRTALTTCNEVLELVQGESKWAQGLSATGGNISLTYIDSEKIKVNVDGGVPSSFIPLGQEATVGVLKVRPLNILYQNYAGGVHQTTLCIN
;
A
#
# COMPACT_ATOMS: atom_id res chain seq x y z
N MET A 1 -33.21 -35.83 -4.51
CA MET A 1 -31.77 -35.69 -4.20
C MET A 1 -31.58 -34.27 -3.68
N PRO A 2 -31.16 -34.08 -2.42
CA PRO A 2 -31.06 -32.74 -1.84
C PRO A 2 -29.90 -31.98 -2.50
N ALA A 3 -30.17 -30.76 -2.92
CA ALA A 3 -29.19 -29.84 -3.47
C ALA A 3 -28.12 -29.53 -2.41
N CYS A 4 -26.85 -29.58 -2.80
CA CYS A 4 -25.75 -29.12 -1.98
C CYS A 4 -25.93 -27.61 -1.74
N PRO A 5 -26.11 -27.13 -0.50
CA PRO A 5 -26.12 -25.70 -0.24
C PRO A 5 -24.74 -25.15 -0.59
N THR A 6 -24.71 -24.17 -1.48
CA THR A 6 -23.50 -23.42 -1.83
C THR A 6 -22.77 -23.01 -0.56
N PRO A 7 -21.44 -23.22 -0.45
CA PRO A 7 -20.68 -22.67 0.65
C PRO A 7 -20.75 -21.15 0.51
N ILE A 8 -21.51 -20.52 1.40
CA ILE A 8 -21.44 -19.09 1.64
C ILE A 8 -20.05 -18.90 2.25
N CYS A 9 -19.07 -18.57 1.41
CA CYS A 9 -17.79 -18.12 1.90
C CYS A 9 -18.08 -16.78 2.60
N PRO A 10 -17.96 -16.67 3.93
CA PRO A 10 -18.00 -15.36 4.57
C PRO A 10 -16.91 -14.55 3.90
N THR A 11 -17.22 -13.31 3.53
CA THR A 11 -16.31 -12.35 2.90
C THR A 11 -15.11 -12.11 3.81
N LEU A 12 -14.16 -13.03 3.79
CA LEU A 12 -12.76 -12.78 4.06
C LEU A 12 -12.35 -11.85 2.93
N THR A 13 -12.54 -10.55 3.15
CA THR A 13 -11.74 -9.55 2.46
C THR A 13 -10.31 -9.92 2.78
N CYS A 14 -9.64 -10.64 1.86
CA CYS A 14 -8.20 -10.64 1.79
C CYS A 14 -7.78 -9.17 2.00
N PRO A 15 -6.76 -8.87 2.84
CA PRO A 15 -6.27 -7.51 2.94
C PRO A 15 -5.98 -7.04 1.52
N GLN A 16 -6.82 -6.15 1.00
CA GLN A 16 -6.61 -5.65 -0.35
C GLN A 16 -5.35 -4.80 -0.22
N LEU A 17 -4.32 -5.20 -0.94
CA LEU A 17 -3.13 -4.38 -1.02
C LEU A 17 -3.58 -3.05 -1.64
N ASN A 18 -3.53 -1.96 -0.87
CA ASN A 18 -3.95 -0.65 -1.34
C ASN A 18 -2.92 -0.12 -2.34
N CYS A 19 -3.22 -0.31 -3.62
CA CYS A 19 -2.43 0.09 -4.77
C CYS A 19 -2.83 1.49 -5.24
N ASP A 20 -1.84 2.31 -5.62
CA ASP A 20 -2.15 3.52 -6.39
C ASP A 20 -2.48 3.18 -7.85
N ALA A 21 -1.93 2.07 -8.35
CA ALA A 21 -2.33 1.44 -9.60
C ALA A 21 -2.10 -0.07 -9.53
N ASP A 22 -3.06 -0.88 -9.96
CA ASP A 22 -2.91 -2.31 -10.15
C ASP A 22 -3.00 -2.68 -11.63
N GLY A 23 -2.42 -3.82 -12.00
CA GLY A 23 -2.33 -4.25 -13.37
C GLY A 23 -2.24 -5.75 -13.49
N THR A 24 -2.74 -6.27 -14.60
CA THR A 24 -2.55 -7.66 -15.00
C THR A 24 -2.04 -7.67 -16.43
N LEU A 25 -0.87 -8.25 -16.66
CA LEU A 25 -0.22 -8.29 -17.97
C LEU A 25 0.16 -9.72 -18.34
N LEU A 26 -0.03 -10.05 -19.60
CA LEU A 26 0.51 -11.27 -20.21
C LEU A 26 2.00 -11.12 -20.47
N GLN A 27 2.70 -12.26 -20.56
CA GLN A 27 4.09 -12.25 -21.05
C GLN A 27 4.14 -11.63 -22.47
N GLY A 28 4.99 -10.61 -22.63
CA GLY A 28 5.16 -9.82 -23.86
C GLY A 28 4.27 -8.58 -23.95
N GLU A 29 3.36 -8.37 -22.99
CA GLU A 29 2.45 -7.24 -22.99
C GLU A 29 3.05 -6.02 -22.30
N SER A 30 2.62 -4.83 -22.76
CA SER A 30 3.00 -3.54 -22.20
C SER A 30 1.76 -2.69 -21.93
N ASN A 31 1.77 -1.93 -20.85
CA ASN A 31 0.76 -0.90 -20.57
C ASN A 31 1.39 0.28 -19.80
N SER A 32 0.68 1.40 -19.71
CA SER A 32 1.10 2.60 -18.97
C SER A 32 0.24 2.83 -17.74
N TYR A 33 0.88 3.14 -16.61
CA TYR A 33 0.20 3.38 -15.33
C TYR A 33 0.60 4.75 -14.78
N THR A 34 -0.36 5.58 -14.37
CA THR A 34 -0.08 6.91 -13.80
C THR A 34 -0.25 6.88 -12.30
N ILE A 35 0.84 7.14 -11.56
CA ILE A 35 0.90 7.08 -10.10
C ILE A 35 1.42 8.41 -9.58
N GLY A 36 0.59 9.11 -8.80
CA GLY A 36 0.93 10.43 -8.25
C GLY A 36 1.47 11.43 -9.27
N GLY A 37 0.88 11.46 -10.47
CA GLY A 37 1.23 12.36 -11.58
C GLY A 37 2.37 11.89 -12.49
N THR A 38 3.09 10.83 -12.13
CA THR A 38 4.15 10.25 -12.97
C THR A 38 3.59 9.07 -13.75
N THR A 39 3.90 8.97 -15.05
CA THR A 39 3.50 7.83 -15.88
C THR A 39 4.63 6.84 -16.00
N TYR A 40 4.33 5.56 -15.74
CA TYR A 40 5.25 4.43 -15.81
C TYR A 40 4.86 3.56 -17.00
N ALA A 41 5.78 3.39 -17.94
CA ALA A 41 5.65 2.40 -19.00
C ALA A 41 6.12 1.06 -18.47
N VAL A 42 5.20 0.11 -18.29
CA VAL A 42 5.46 -1.22 -17.72
C VAL A 42 5.31 -2.26 -18.82
N THR A 43 6.34 -3.07 -19.01
CA THR A 43 6.33 -4.22 -19.94
C THR A 43 6.70 -5.48 -19.18
N VAL A 44 5.99 -6.58 -19.37
CA VAL A 44 6.37 -7.90 -18.84
C VAL A 44 7.06 -8.66 -19.95
N THR A 45 8.35 -8.93 -19.81
CA THR A 45 9.13 -9.59 -20.87
C THR A 45 9.15 -11.10 -20.72
N ASN A 46 9.16 -11.60 -19.48
CA ASN A 46 9.27 -13.02 -19.22
C ASN A 46 8.53 -13.41 -17.94
N ILE A 47 7.99 -14.62 -17.92
CA ILE A 47 7.43 -15.25 -16.71
C ILE A 47 7.96 -16.67 -16.66
N LEU A 48 8.61 -17.00 -15.54
CA LEU A 48 9.40 -18.21 -15.37
C LEU A 48 9.07 -18.90 -14.06
N TYR A 49 9.32 -20.21 -14.04
CA TYR A 49 9.39 -21.00 -12.81
C TYR A 49 10.85 -21.11 -12.38
N GLN A 50 11.17 -20.64 -11.18
CA GLN A 50 12.51 -20.62 -10.61
C GLN A 50 12.73 -21.82 -9.69
N SER A 51 13.28 -22.89 -10.26
CA SER A 51 13.58 -24.12 -9.52
C SER A 51 14.67 -23.93 -8.44
N TYR A 52 15.62 -23.02 -8.66
CA TYR A 52 16.70 -22.74 -7.69
C TYR A 52 16.25 -21.90 -6.49
N ALA A 53 15.09 -21.24 -6.59
CA ALA A 53 14.53 -20.38 -5.53
C ALA A 53 13.46 -21.10 -4.70
N GLY A 54 13.56 -22.43 -4.58
CA GLY A 54 12.57 -23.22 -3.84
C GLY A 54 11.27 -23.51 -4.61
N GLY A 55 11.27 -23.31 -5.93
CA GLY A 55 10.12 -23.60 -6.78
C GLY A 55 9.07 -22.50 -6.78
N VAL A 56 9.51 -21.24 -6.93
CA VAL A 56 8.63 -20.07 -7.00
C VAL A 56 8.55 -19.51 -8.42
N TYR A 57 7.47 -18.80 -8.74
CA TYR A 57 7.36 -18.11 -10.01
C TYR A 57 7.99 -16.71 -9.93
N SER A 58 8.50 -16.22 -11.06
CA SER A 58 9.02 -14.87 -11.19
C SER A 58 8.57 -14.23 -12.50
N ALA A 59 8.50 -12.90 -12.51
CA ALA A 59 8.26 -12.11 -13.70
C ALA A 59 9.37 -11.07 -13.89
N ASP A 60 9.79 -10.90 -15.14
CA ASP A 60 10.72 -9.87 -15.56
C ASP A 60 9.92 -8.67 -16.10
N PHE A 61 10.13 -7.52 -15.49
CA PHE A 61 9.52 -6.25 -15.85
C PHE A 61 10.55 -5.31 -16.47
N ILE A 62 10.16 -4.55 -17.48
CA ILE A 62 10.85 -3.33 -17.89
C ILE A 62 9.95 -2.15 -17.50
N ILE A 63 10.43 -1.32 -16.58
CA ILE A 63 9.73 -0.13 -16.10
C ILE A 63 10.57 1.10 -16.44
N ASN A 64 10.05 1.96 -17.30
CA ASN A 64 10.75 3.15 -17.80
C ASN A 64 12.18 2.84 -18.34
N GLY A 65 12.34 1.67 -18.97
CA GLY A 65 13.61 1.22 -19.54
C GLY A 65 14.55 0.49 -18.57
N VAL A 66 14.19 0.33 -17.30
CA VAL A 66 14.97 -0.41 -16.29
C VAL A 66 14.35 -1.79 -16.06
N THR A 67 15.19 -2.83 -16.05
CA THR A 67 14.75 -4.22 -15.85
C THR A 67 14.71 -4.59 -14.37
N TYR A 68 13.64 -5.27 -13.95
CA TYR A 68 13.43 -5.82 -12.62
C TYR A 68 12.95 -7.26 -12.72
N THR A 69 13.60 -8.18 -12.03
CA THR A 69 13.10 -9.55 -11.83
C THR A 69 12.47 -9.61 -10.45
N VAL A 70 11.19 -10.01 -10.38
CA VAL A 70 10.41 -9.99 -9.13
C VAL A 70 9.72 -11.34 -8.95
N LEU A 71 9.89 -11.94 -7.78
CA LEU A 71 9.22 -13.19 -7.40
C LEU A 71 7.75 -12.92 -7.07
N GLU A 72 6.92 -13.98 -7.10
CA GLU A 72 5.57 -13.91 -6.54
C GLU A 72 5.60 -13.48 -5.07
N ASP A 73 4.68 -12.60 -4.68
CA ASP A 73 4.59 -11.96 -3.36
C ASP A 73 5.78 -11.06 -2.96
N GLU A 74 6.72 -10.82 -3.87
CA GLU A 74 7.86 -9.94 -3.62
C GLU A 74 7.52 -8.48 -3.98
N THR A 75 8.16 -7.55 -3.25
CA THR A 75 8.09 -6.12 -3.50
C THR A 75 9.48 -5.57 -3.84
N VAL A 76 9.58 -4.86 -4.96
CA VAL A 76 10.77 -4.10 -5.33
C VAL A 76 10.52 -2.61 -5.27
N THR A 77 11.57 -1.83 -5.01
CA THR A 77 11.52 -0.37 -4.96
C THR A 77 12.21 0.21 -6.19
N LEU A 78 11.51 1.05 -6.93
CA LEU A 78 12.01 1.82 -8.07
C LEU A 78 12.93 2.96 -7.58
N SER A 79 13.68 3.57 -8.50
CA SER A 79 14.65 4.64 -8.17
C SER A 79 14.03 5.89 -7.56
N ASP A 80 12.76 6.17 -7.85
CA ASP A 80 11.99 7.28 -7.29
C ASP A 80 11.28 6.93 -5.97
N GLY A 81 11.49 5.72 -5.46
CA GLY A 81 10.89 5.19 -4.24
C GLY A 81 9.57 4.44 -4.48
N THR A 82 8.91 4.59 -5.63
CA THR A 82 7.69 3.85 -5.96
C THR A 82 7.92 2.34 -5.84
N THR A 83 7.01 1.60 -5.22
CA THR A 83 7.12 0.17 -5.05
C THR A 83 6.29 -0.57 -6.08
N LEU A 84 6.79 -1.71 -6.55
CA LEU A 84 6.07 -2.69 -7.35
C LEU A 84 6.01 -3.98 -6.54
N THR A 85 4.81 -4.46 -6.26
CA THR A 85 4.56 -5.74 -5.59
C THR A 85 3.91 -6.70 -6.58
N VAL A 86 4.49 -7.88 -6.78
CA VAL A 86 3.83 -8.94 -7.54
C VAL A 86 2.86 -9.64 -6.61
N THR A 87 1.58 -9.67 -6.99
CA THR A 87 0.49 -10.21 -6.16
C THR A 87 0.10 -11.63 -6.55
N SER A 88 0.34 -12.02 -7.80
CA SER A 88 0.10 -13.38 -8.28
C SER A 88 0.74 -13.60 -9.64
N ILE A 89 1.24 -14.81 -9.88
CA ILE A 89 1.67 -15.28 -11.19
C ILE A 89 0.86 -16.51 -11.59
N LEU A 90 0.24 -16.44 -12.77
CA LEU A 90 -0.33 -17.60 -13.44
C LEU A 90 0.67 -18.10 -14.49
N PHE A 91 1.16 -19.32 -14.29
CA PHE A 91 2.04 -20.00 -15.25
C PHE A 91 1.41 -21.31 -15.71
N GLN A 92 1.10 -21.41 -17.00
CA GLN A 92 0.63 -22.65 -17.63
C GLN A 92 1.49 -22.93 -18.86
N ASP A 93 2.16 -24.09 -18.90
CA ASP A 93 3.11 -24.49 -19.95
C ASP A 93 2.52 -25.47 -20.99
N TYR A 94 1.24 -25.78 -20.91
CA TYR A 94 0.53 -26.58 -21.89
C TYR A 94 0.47 -25.87 -23.27
N ALA A 95 0.12 -26.61 -24.33
CA ALA A 95 -0.05 -26.01 -25.66
C ALA A 95 -1.17 -24.96 -25.64
N GLY A 96 -0.83 -23.69 -25.90
CA GLY A 96 -1.74 -22.56 -25.74
C GLY A 96 -1.88 -22.04 -24.30
N GLY A 97 -1.01 -22.49 -23.40
CA GLY A 97 -0.95 -22.06 -22.01
C GLY A 97 -0.70 -20.57 -21.87
N VAL A 98 -1.26 -19.99 -20.81
CA VAL A 98 -1.20 -18.56 -20.54
C VAL A 98 -0.18 -18.31 -19.44
N LYS A 99 0.68 -17.32 -19.67
CA LYS A 99 1.58 -16.77 -18.67
C LYS A 99 1.17 -15.33 -18.38
N ARG A 100 0.82 -15.06 -17.13
CA ARG A 100 0.26 -13.78 -16.70
C ARG A 100 0.76 -13.42 -15.31
N VAL A 101 1.00 -12.13 -15.09
CA VAL A 101 1.34 -11.60 -13.77
C VAL A 101 0.36 -10.51 -13.38
N SER A 102 -0.04 -10.53 -12.11
CA SER A 102 -0.84 -9.48 -11.47
C SER A 102 0.05 -8.73 -10.50
N PHE A 103 0.05 -7.41 -10.56
CA PHE A 103 0.92 -6.58 -9.74
C PHE A 103 0.21 -5.34 -9.23
N CYS A 104 0.81 -4.78 -8.18
CA CYS A 104 0.38 -3.59 -7.48
C CYS A 104 1.53 -2.60 -7.48
N MET A 105 1.28 -1.36 -7.88
CA MET A 105 2.23 -0.27 -7.78
C MET A 105 1.74 0.78 -6.79
N LYS A 106 2.68 1.33 -6.03
CA LYS A 106 2.40 2.34 -5.01
C LYS A 106 3.50 3.37 -4.94
N LYS A 107 3.14 4.65 -4.99
CA LYS A 107 4.09 5.72 -4.74
C LYS A 107 4.51 5.64 -3.29
N ARG A 108 5.80 5.44 -3.06
CA ARG A 108 6.35 5.78 -1.75
C ARG A 108 6.42 7.29 -1.72
N THR A 109 5.51 7.89 -0.98
CA THR A 109 5.67 9.30 -0.62
C THR A 109 7.03 9.42 0.04
N ALA A 110 7.93 10.18 -0.57
CA ALA A 110 9.27 10.40 -0.02
C ALA A 110 9.11 10.75 1.46
N LEU A 111 9.90 10.11 2.33
CA LEU A 111 9.99 10.55 3.71
C LEU A 111 10.51 12.00 3.70
N THR A 112 9.60 12.97 3.72
CA THR A 112 9.86 14.25 4.38
C THR A 112 10.46 13.89 5.73
N THR A 113 11.64 14.45 6.04
CA THR A 113 12.36 14.27 7.31
C THR A 113 11.36 14.21 8.44
N CYS A 114 11.32 13.11 9.19
CA CYS A 114 10.37 12.98 10.29
C CYS A 114 10.97 13.63 11.54
N ASN A 115 10.42 14.76 11.97
CA ASN A 115 10.97 15.45 13.14
C ASN A 115 10.61 14.72 14.43
N GLU A 116 9.36 14.26 14.51
CA GLU A 116 8.84 13.54 15.66
C GLU A 116 7.98 12.37 15.21
N VAL A 117 8.14 11.21 15.87
CA VAL A 117 7.30 10.03 15.65
C VAL A 117 6.43 9.82 16.88
N LEU A 118 5.12 9.74 16.68
CA LEU A 118 4.14 9.56 17.74
C LEU A 118 3.30 8.33 17.49
N GLU A 119 3.10 7.53 18.52
CA GLU A 119 2.11 6.45 18.50
C GLU A 119 0.87 6.90 19.27
N LEU A 120 -0.29 6.83 18.65
CA LEU A 120 -1.57 7.15 19.26
C LEU A 120 -2.49 5.94 19.17
N VAL A 121 -3.21 5.69 20.26
CA VAL A 121 -4.30 4.69 20.34
C VAL A 121 -5.64 5.43 20.35
N GLN A 122 -6.73 4.76 19.94
CA GLN A 122 -8.06 5.37 19.93
C GLN A 122 -8.47 5.99 21.27
N GLY A 123 -8.97 7.23 21.18
CA GLY A 123 -9.40 8.03 22.32
C GLY A 123 -8.25 8.76 23.02
N GLU A 124 -7.00 8.50 22.63
CA GLU A 124 -5.84 9.20 23.15
C GLU A 124 -5.66 10.56 22.47
N SER A 125 -5.07 11.51 23.21
CA SER A 125 -4.58 12.76 22.67
C SER A 125 -3.15 12.99 23.14
N LYS A 126 -2.24 13.33 22.22
CA LYS A 126 -0.82 13.60 22.53
C LYS A 126 -0.40 14.94 21.95
N TRP A 127 0.42 15.66 22.70
CA TRP A 127 1.03 16.88 22.21
C TRP A 127 2.13 16.55 21.19
N ALA A 128 2.23 17.36 20.14
CA ALA A 128 3.26 17.25 19.11
C ALA A 128 3.79 18.64 18.72
N GLN A 129 5.08 18.73 18.38
CA GLN A 129 5.69 19.98 17.93
C GLN A 129 5.92 19.99 16.42
N GLY A 130 5.48 21.05 15.74
CA GLY A 130 5.84 21.29 14.34
C GLY A 130 7.15 22.09 14.20
N LEU A 131 7.66 22.16 12.98
CA LEU A 131 8.90 22.87 12.59
C LEU A 131 9.02 24.32 13.11
N SER A 132 7.92 25.02 13.35
CA SER A 132 7.92 26.43 13.80
C SER A 132 7.90 26.59 15.34
N ALA A 133 8.33 25.58 16.09
CA ALA A 133 8.24 25.51 17.56
C ALA A 133 6.81 25.67 18.13
N THR A 134 5.80 25.66 17.25
CA THR A 134 4.38 25.72 17.56
C THR A 134 3.85 24.29 17.52
N GLY A 135 3.09 23.90 18.55
CA GLY A 135 2.57 22.54 18.68
C GLY A 135 1.11 22.54 19.10
N GLY A 136 0.54 21.35 19.16
CA GLY A 136 -0.87 21.15 19.54
C GLY A 136 -1.15 19.70 19.93
N ASN A 137 -2.30 19.48 20.58
CA ASN A 137 -2.75 18.15 20.94
C ASN A 137 -3.41 17.46 19.75
N ILE A 138 -2.79 16.38 19.29
CA ILE A 138 -3.27 15.53 18.22
C ILE A 138 -4.21 14.48 18.79
N SER A 139 -5.36 14.31 18.15
CA SER A 139 -6.28 13.18 18.35
C SER A 139 -6.66 12.57 17.01
N LEU A 140 -6.99 11.28 17.01
CA LEU A 140 -7.28 10.50 15.80
C LEU A 140 -8.71 9.99 15.74
N THR A 141 -9.31 10.09 14.57
CA THR A 141 -10.48 9.30 14.18
C THR A 141 -10.05 8.26 13.16
N TYR A 142 -10.13 6.99 13.55
CA TYR A 142 -9.78 5.85 12.71
C TYR A 142 -10.95 5.52 11.79
N ILE A 143 -10.66 5.35 10.50
CA ILE A 143 -11.69 5.04 9.50
C ILE A 143 -11.58 3.58 9.09
N ASP A 144 -10.38 3.16 8.70
CA ASP A 144 -10.02 1.78 8.34
C ASP A 144 -8.50 1.59 8.49
N SER A 145 -7.96 0.47 7.99
CA SER A 145 -6.52 0.16 8.01
C SER A 145 -5.67 1.02 7.07
N GLU A 146 -6.28 1.93 6.31
CA GLU A 146 -5.62 2.65 5.23
C GLU A 146 -5.74 4.16 5.34
N LYS A 147 -6.67 4.69 6.13
CA LYS A 147 -6.83 6.13 6.32
C LYS A 147 -7.35 6.52 7.70
N ILE A 148 -6.95 7.73 8.10
CA ILE A 148 -7.38 8.36 9.35
C ILE A 148 -7.89 9.79 9.10
N LYS A 149 -8.54 10.37 10.10
CA LYS A 149 -8.64 11.82 10.25
C LYS A 149 -7.89 12.25 11.49
N VAL A 150 -7.23 13.39 11.39
CA VAL A 150 -6.46 13.99 12.47
C VAL A 150 -7.17 15.27 12.91
N ASN A 151 -7.26 15.51 14.21
CA ASN A 151 -7.68 16.78 14.78
C ASN A 151 -6.58 17.33 15.68
N VAL A 152 -6.32 18.63 15.59
CA VAL A 152 -5.36 19.37 16.41
C VAL A 152 -6.13 20.36 17.28
N ASP A 153 -5.96 20.26 18.59
CA ASP A 153 -6.57 21.12 19.63
C ASP A 153 -8.10 21.27 19.53
N GLY A 154 -8.79 20.22 19.06
CA GLY A 154 -10.25 20.23 18.94
C GLY A 154 -10.79 21.14 17.82
N GLY A 155 -9.93 21.58 16.91
CA GLY A 155 -10.30 22.32 15.71
C GLY A 155 -11.08 21.50 14.68
N VAL A 156 -11.12 21.99 13.45
CA VAL A 156 -11.75 21.27 12.33
C VAL A 156 -10.88 20.05 12.00
N PRO A 157 -11.44 18.82 12.05
CA PRO A 157 -10.71 17.62 11.66
C PRO A 157 -10.25 17.71 10.22
N SER A 158 -9.12 17.07 9.91
CA SER A 158 -8.62 16.94 8.55
C SER A 158 -9.63 16.22 7.64
N SER A 159 -9.43 16.38 6.33
CA SER A 159 -9.90 15.40 5.35
C SER A 159 -9.28 14.02 5.63
N PHE A 160 -9.73 12.99 4.92
CA PHE A 160 -9.10 11.67 5.01
C PHE A 160 -7.62 11.78 4.63
N ILE A 161 -6.75 11.23 5.48
CA ILE A 161 -5.30 11.17 5.25
C ILE A 161 -4.97 9.69 5.02
N PRO A 162 -4.64 9.29 3.79
CA PRO A 162 -4.21 7.93 3.48
C PRO A 162 -2.87 7.59 4.15
N LEU A 163 -2.66 6.31 4.40
CA LEU A 163 -1.40 5.75 4.87
C LEU A 163 -0.26 6.16 3.96
N GLY A 164 0.78 6.76 4.54
CA GLY A 164 1.95 7.24 3.83
C GLY A 164 1.78 8.62 3.18
N GLN A 165 0.60 9.23 3.18
CA GLN A 165 0.42 10.58 2.64
C GLN A 165 0.53 11.65 3.73
N GLU A 166 1.16 12.78 3.38
CA GLU A 166 1.30 13.92 4.29
C GLU A 166 0.11 14.87 4.11
N ALA A 167 -0.42 15.38 5.22
CA ALA A 167 -1.44 16.42 5.23
C ALA A 167 -1.08 17.52 6.24
N THR A 168 -1.48 18.75 5.94
CA THR A 168 -1.36 19.86 6.89
C THR A 168 -2.66 20.00 7.67
N VAL A 169 -2.59 19.95 9.00
CA VAL A 169 -3.74 20.02 9.91
C VAL A 169 -3.44 21.07 10.98
N GLY A 170 -4.12 22.20 10.91
CA GLY A 170 -3.77 23.37 11.72
C GLY A 170 -2.33 23.82 11.40
N VAL A 171 -1.47 23.82 12.42
CA VAL A 171 -0.06 24.21 12.33
C VAL A 171 0.90 23.04 12.08
N LEU A 172 0.40 21.80 12.08
CA LEU A 172 1.23 20.60 12.00
C LEU A 172 1.14 19.96 10.61
N LYS A 173 2.27 19.43 10.14
CA LYS A 173 2.28 18.48 9.02
C LYS A 173 2.34 17.07 9.57
N VAL A 174 1.38 16.24 9.20
CA VAL A 174 1.21 14.90 9.74
C VAL A 174 1.17 13.87 8.62
N ARG A 175 1.83 12.74 8.81
CA ARG A 175 1.81 11.61 7.89
C ARG A 175 1.63 10.30 8.66
N PRO A 176 0.58 9.50 8.39
CA PRO A 176 0.46 8.17 8.97
C PRO A 176 1.54 7.26 8.38
N LEU A 177 2.34 6.63 9.23
CA LEU A 177 3.37 5.66 8.83
C LEU A 177 2.87 4.22 8.92
N ASN A 178 1.98 3.95 9.89
CA ASN A 178 1.36 2.65 10.09
C ASN A 178 -0.02 2.83 10.73
N ILE A 179 -1.00 2.03 10.34
CA ILE A 179 -2.35 2.01 10.95
C ILE A 179 -2.69 0.55 11.26
N LEU A 180 -2.82 0.24 12.55
CA LEU A 180 -3.40 -1.01 13.03
C LEU A 180 -4.88 -0.75 13.30
N TYR A 181 -5.76 -1.41 12.55
CA TYR A 181 -7.21 -1.26 12.70
C TYR A 181 -7.87 -2.64 12.89
N GLN A 182 -8.27 -2.95 14.13
CA GLN A 182 -8.93 -4.20 14.49
C GLN A 182 -10.34 -3.94 15.03
N ASN A 183 -11.36 -4.08 14.19
CA ASN A 183 -12.75 -3.75 14.52
C ASN A 183 -13.55 -4.95 15.07
N TYR A 184 -13.00 -5.64 16.07
CA TYR A 184 -13.69 -6.69 16.83
C TYR A 184 -13.75 -6.32 18.32
N ALA A 185 -14.54 -7.03 19.12
CA ALA A 185 -14.65 -6.75 20.56
C ALA A 185 -13.28 -6.89 21.26
N GLY A 186 -12.75 -5.79 21.79
CA GLY A 186 -11.41 -5.74 22.38
C GLY A 186 -10.27 -5.57 21.37
N GLY A 187 -10.57 -5.32 20.10
CA GLY A 187 -9.59 -4.94 19.10
C GLY A 187 -9.00 -3.55 19.34
N VAL A 188 -7.79 -3.33 18.83
CA VAL A 188 -7.04 -2.09 19.01
C VAL A 188 -7.06 -1.28 17.72
N HIS A 189 -7.29 0.03 17.85
CA HIS A 189 -6.99 0.98 16.79
C HIS A 189 -5.79 1.82 17.23
N GLN A 190 -4.67 1.65 16.52
CA GLN A 190 -3.40 2.32 16.79
C GLN A 190 -2.82 2.87 15.50
N THR A 191 -2.15 4.01 15.57
CA THR A 191 -1.46 4.60 14.42
C THR A 191 -0.14 5.18 14.86
N THR A 192 0.88 4.93 14.06
CA THR A 192 2.18 5.61 14.15
C THR A 192 2.15 6.77 13.18
N LEU A 193 2.29 7.98 13.70
CA LEU A 193 2.34 9.23 12.96
C LEU A 193 3.77 9.74 12.88
N CYS A 194 4.08 10.35 11.75
CA CYS A 194 5.20 11.23 11.58
C CYS A 194 4.72 12.68 11.61
N ILE A 195 5.36 13.52 12.43
CA ILE A 195 5.07 14.94 12.56
C ILE A 195 6.28 15.74 12.07
N ASN A 196 5.99 16.73 11.23
CA ASN A 196 6.95 17.69 10.70
C ASN A 196 6.58 19.09 11.16
#